data_AF-A0A7S1E346-F1
#
_entry.id   AF-A0A7S1E346-F1
#
_cell.length_a   1.000
_cell.length_b   1.000
_cell.length_c   1.000
_cell.angle_alpha   90.00
_cell.angle_beta   90.00
_cell.angle_gamma   90.00
#
_symmetry.space_group_name_H-M   'P 1'
#
loop_
_entity.id
_entity.type
_entity.pdbx_description
1 polymer ?
#
loop_
_entity_poly.entity_id
_entity_poly.type
_entity_poly.pdbx_seq_one_letter_code
_entity_poly.pdbx_strand_id
1 'polypeptide(L)'
;CINAVVVTNDEGETAITVEFSYSNLPEDRKWAQNCDARDENCPGFDLAPLKNDWIGFYPCDEKAKPIPYPVEPEFWSYTCYDQNCHRVPDSGPVSEATVIFEDKTLPLYGRQGIHTTIAELEAAGGGCMVVLLNKYTGYSPAPYYNICEGNEIMLPDKSG
;
A
#
# COMPACT_ATOMS: atom_id res chain seq x y z
N CYS A 1 -5.70 -10.30 -5.64
CA CYS A 1 -4.52 -10.41 -4.74
C CYS A 1 -4.54 -9.41 -3.59
N ILE A 2 -5.18 -8.26 -3.69
CA ILE A 2 -5.40 -7.35 -2.55
C ILE A 2 -6.83 -6.80 -2.60
N ASN A 3 -7.46 -6.65 -1.44
CA ASN A 3 -8.80 -6.10 -1.29
C ASN A 3 -8.86 -5.27 0.00
N ALA A 4 -9.58 -4.16 -0.01
CA ALA A 4 -9.77 -3.27 1.13
C ALA A 4 -11.27 -3.02 1.39
N VAL A 5 -11.62 -2.86 2.66
CA VAL A 5 -12.97 -2.51 3.11
C VAL A 5 -12.87 -1.45 4.20
N VAL A 6 -13.66 -0.38 4.07
CA VAL A 6 -13.80 0.63 5.12
C VAL A 6 -14.71 0.08 6.22
N VAL A 7 -14.23 0.15 7.45
CA VAL A 7 -14.92 -0.32 8.65
C VAL A 7 -14.89 0.76 9.73
N THR A 8 -15.67 0.57 10.79
CA THR A 8 -15.61 1.40 12.00
C THR A 8 -15.00 0.56 13.11
N ASN A 9 -13.97 1.09 13.79
CA ASN A 9 -13.34 0.40 14.90
C ASN A 9 -14.18 0.51 16.19
N ASP A 10 -13.74 -0.14 17.26
CA ASP A 10 -14.45 -0.16 18.56
C ASP A 10 -14.57 1.23 19.21
N GLU A 11 -13.78 2.20 18.75
CA GLU A 11 -13.79 3.58 19.24
C GLU A 11 -14.68 4.51 18.39
N GLY A 12 -15.33 3.98 17.35
CA GLY A 12 -16.15 4.78 16.43
C GLY A 12 -15.34 5.55 15.38
N GLU A 13 -14.04 5.28 15.27
CA GLU A 13 -13.15 5.86 14.26
C GLU A 13 -13.17 5.00 12.98
N THR A 14 -12.84 5.62 11.86
CA THR A 14 -12.73 4.90 10.59
C THR A 14 -11.43 4.10 10.57
N ALA A 15 -11.54 2.84 10.18
CA ALA A 15 -10.43 1.95 9.91
C ALA A 15 -10.61 1.28 8.55
N ILE A 16 -9.55 0.70 8.01
CA ILE A 16 -9.57 0.00 6.72
C ILE A 16 -8.99 -1.39 6.91
N THR A 17 -9.81 -2.40 6.67
CA THR A 17 -9.35 -3.79 6.65
C THR A 17 -8.82 -4.10 5.26
N VAL A 18 -7.56 -4.51 5.15
CA VAL A 18 -6.90 -4.91 3.92
C VAL A 18 -6.55 -6.39 4.00
N GLU A 19 -6.96 -7.14 2.98
CA GLU A 19 -6.60 -8.54 2.81
C GLU A 19 -5.74 -8.69 1.57
N PHE A 20 -4.62 -9.40 1.68
CA PHE A 20 -3.79 -9.72 0.52
C PHE A 20 -3.29 -11.16 0.53
N SER A 21 -3.01 -11.68 -0.67
CA SER A 21 -2.38 -12.99 -0.87
C SER A 21 -1.61 -13.00 -2.19
N TYR A 22 -0.32 -13.36 -2.11
CA TYR A 22 0.58 -13.50 -3.26
C TYR A 22 0.20 -14.70 -4.14
N SER A 23 -0.53 -15.67 -3.60
CA SER A 23 -1.08 -16.79 -4.37
C SER A 23 -2.14 -16.35 -5.39
N ASN A 24 -2.74 -15.17 -5.18
CA ASN A 24 -3.83 -14.63 -6.00
C ASN A 24 -3.35 -13.52 -6.96
N LEU A 25 -2.06 -13.50 -7.31
CA LEU A 25 -1.49 -12.51 -8.24
C LEU A 25 -1.98 -12.77 -9.68
N PRO A 26 -2.57 -11.78 -10.38
CA PRO A 26 -3.12 -11.95 -11.72
C PRO A 26 -2.01 -12.24 -12.73
N GLU A 27 -2.25 -13.22 -13.60
CA GLU A 27 -1.27 -13.67 -14.60
C GLU A 27 -1.06 -12.64 -15.74
N ASP A 28 -2.05 -11.81 -16.03
CA ASP A 28 -2.10 -10.85 -17.14
C ASP A 28 -1.77 -9.40 -16.75
N ARG A 29 -1.18 -9.20 -15.56
CA ARG A 29 -0.88 -7.87 -15.02
C ARG A 29 0.08 -7.05 -15.88
N LYS A 30 -0.17 -5.74 -15.92
CA LYS A 30 0.72 -4.77 -16.57
C LYS A 30 1.88 -4.43 -15.65
N TRP A 31 3.07 -4.86 -16.03
CA TRP A 31 4.30 -4.50 -15.34
C TRP A 31 4.80 -3.12 -15.75
N ALA A 32 5.03 -2.27 -14.76
CA ALA A 32 5.92 -1.13 -14.94
C ALA A 32 7.37 -1.61 -14.88
N GLN A 33 8.19 -1.21 -15.85
CA GLN A 33 9.65 -1.32 -15.76
C GLN A 33 10.19 0.09 -15.48
N ASN A 34 10.63 0.35 -14.25
CA ASN A 34 11.25 1.61 -13.87
C ASN A 34 12.75 1.45 -13.57
N CYS A 35 13.27 0.25 -13.77
CA CYS A 35 14.60 -0.15 -13.38
C CYS A 35 15.68 0.87 -13.73
N ASP A 36 16.39 1.32 -12.71
CA ASP A 36 17.65 2.00 -12.88
C ASP A 36 18.73 0.94 -13.14
N ALA A 37 19.72 1.26 -13.97
CA ALA A 37 20.86 0.36 -14.21
C ALA A 37 21.69 0.09 -12.92
N ARG A 38 21.47 0.87 -11.86
CA ARG A 38 22.03 0.70 -10.52
C ARG A 38 21.27 -0.29 -9.65
N ASP A 39 20.07 -0.72 -10.07
CA ASP A 39 19.26 -1.68 -9.33
C ASP A 39 19.76 -3.10 -9.61
N GLU A 40 20.59 -3.63 -8.70
CA GLU A 40 21.16 -5.00 -8.79
C GLU A 40 20.08 -6.10 -8.93
N ASN A 41 18.82 -5.78 -8.65
CA ASN A 41 17.67 -6.69 -8.66
C ASN A 41 16.70 -6.48 -9.85
N CYS A 42 17.08 -5.71 -10.88
CA CYS A 42 16.28 -5.61 -12.10
C CYS A 42 16.77 -6.51 -13.26
N PRO A 43 15.89 -7.19 -14.03
CA PRO A 43 14.46 -7.42 -13.82
C PRO A 43 14.27 -8.81 -13.23
N GLY A 44 14.19 -8.90 -11.90
CA GLY A 44 13.64 -10.10 -11.28
C GLY A 44 12.13 -10.13 -11.49
N PHE A 45 11.64 -11.01 -12.37
CA PHE A 45 10.23 -11.46 -12.33
C PHE A 45 9.90 -12.25 -11.05
N ASP A 46 10.79 -12.20 -10.05
CA ASP A 46 10.62 -12.88 -8.78
C ASP A 46 9.59 -12.12 -7.93
N LEU A 47 8.41 -12.72 -7.88
CA LEU A 47 7.29 -12.26 -7.08
C LEU A 47 7.19 -12.97 -5.76
N ALA A 48 8.27 -13.64 -5.35
CA ALA A 48 8.41 -13.97 -3.96
C ALA A 48 8.16 -12.70 -3.13
N PRO A 49 7.30 -12.80 -2.10
CA PRO A 49 7.04 -11.68 -1.23
C PRO A 49 8.36 -11.23 -0.60
N LEU A 50 8.57 -9.93 -0.54
CA LEU A 50 9.66 -9.32 0.20
C LEU A 50 9.13 -8.81 1.53
N LYS A 51 9.98 -8.83 2.56
CA LYS A 51 9.62 -8.35 3.89
C LYS A 51 9.14 -6.90 3.88
N ASN A 52 9.65 -6.11 2.95
CA ASN A 52 9.41 -4.68 2.80
C ASN A 52 8.58 -4.33 1.56
N ASP A 53 7.90 -5.31 0.95
CA ASP A 53 6.76 -4.98 0.09
C ASP A 53 5.74 -4.17 0.91
N TRP A 54 4.89 -3.40 0.24
CA TRP A 54 4.09 -2.40 0.95
C TRP A 54 2.76 -2.14 0.26
N ILE A 55 1.80 -1.66 1.04
CA ILE A 55 0.43 -1.36 0.64
C ILE A 55 0.31 0.16 0.55
N GLY A 56 -0.17 0.67 -0.57
CA GLY A 56 -0.44 2.09 -0.78
C GLY A 56 -1.89 2.35 -1.14
N PHE A 57 -2.41 3.48 -0.69
CA PHE A 57 -3.74 3.97 -1.03
C PHE A 57 -3.60 5.20 -1.91
N TYR A 58 -4.13 5.13 -3.12
CA TYR A 58 -4.04 6.20 -4.12
C TYR A 58 -5.42 6.74 -4.45
N PRO A 59 -5.54 8.02 -4.82
CA PRO A 59 -6.79 8.54 -5.36
C PRO A 59 -7.26 7.74 -6.58
N CYS A 60 -8.57 7.50 -6.70
CA CYS A 60 -9.11 6.66 -7.78
C CYS A 60 -8.85 7.20 -9.21
N ASP A 61 -8.60 8.50 -9.38
CA ASP A 61 -8.25 9.08 -10.69
C ASP A 61 -6.90 8.58 -11.22
N GLU A 62 -6.02 8.07 -10.34
CA GLU A 62 -4.75 7.44 -10.72
C GLU A 62 -4.94 6.16 -11.53
N LYS A 63 -6.05 5.44 -11.33
CA LYS A 63 -6.37 4.19 -12.04
C LYS A 63 -6.51 4.36 -13.55
N ALA A 64 -6.81 5.58 -14.01
CA ALA A 64 -6.86 5.90 -15.43
C ALA A 64 -5.46 6.18 -16.04
N LYS A 65 -4.42 6.29 -15.21
CA LYS A 65 -3.06 6.67 -15.62
C LYS A 65 -2.17 5.43 -15.79
N PRO A 66 -1.07 5.52 -16.56
CA PRO A 66 -0.11 4.43 -16.68
C PRO A 66 0.50 4.05 -15.33
N ILE A 67 0.84 2.77 -15.15
CA ILE A 67 1.63 2.29 -14.01
C ILE A 67 3.12 2.51 -14.33
N PRO A 68 3.97 2.94 -13.37
CA PRO A 68 3.61 3.24 -11.99
C PRO A 68 2.79 4.53 -11.92
N TYR A 69 1.87 4.62 -10.96
CA TYR A 69 1.11 5.86 -10.78
C TYR A 69 2.07 7.04 -10.58
N PRO A 70 1.81 8.19 -11.22
CA PRO A 70 2.73 9.34 -11.24
C PRO A 70 2.79 10.11 -9.92
N VAL A 71 2.00 9.72 -8.93
CA VAL A 71 1.90 10.36 -7.62
C VAL A 71 2.33 9.40 -6.52
N GLU A 72 2.62 9.96 -5.35
CA GLU A 72 2.80 9.16 -4.15
C GLU A 72 1.42 8.77 -3.55
N PRO A 73 1.28 7.64 -2.84
CA PRO A 73 0.02 7.27 -2.19
C PRO A 73 -0.33 8.21 -1.03
N GLU A 74 -1.60 8.57 -0.83
CA GLU A 74 -2.01 9.45 0.28
C GLU A 74 -1.58 8.91 1.66
N PHE A 75 -1.62 7.57 1.82
CA PHE A 75 -1.04 6.87 2.95
C PHE A 75 -0.63 5.45 2.56
N TRP A 76 0.31 4.88 3.30
CA TRP A 76 0.88 3.58 3.00
C TRP A 76 1.48 2.91 4.24
N SER A 77 1.71 1.60 4.14
CA SER A 77 2.48 0.85 5.13
C SER A 77 3.17 -0.36 4.50
N TYR A 78 4.27 -0.81 5.07
CA TYR A 78 4.87 -2.11 4.74
C TYR A 78 3.94 -3.28 5.10
N THR A 79 4.11 -4.41 4.41
CA THR A 79 3.37 -5.66 4.62
C THR A 79 3.72 -6.36 5.93
N CYS A 80 4.90 -6.07 6.51
CA CYS A 80 5.30 -6.44 7.88
C CYS A 80 4.63 -5.58 8.97
N TYR A 81 3.37 -5.20 8.76
CA TYR A 81 2.60 -4.24 9.57
C TYR A 81 2.61 -4.53 11.09
N ASP A 82 2.75 -5.80 11.49
CA ASP A 82 2.80 -6.22 12.89
C ASP A 82 4.15 -5.98 13.57
N GLN A 83 5.17 -5.56 12.82
CA GLN A 83 6.57 -5.52 13.25
C GLN A 83 7.30 -4.29 12.75
N ASN A 84 8.40 -3.95 13.43
CA ASN A 84 9.34 -3.00 12.87
C ASN A 84 10.10 -3.68 11.73
N CYS A 85 9.60 -3.47 10.52
CA CYS A 85 10.11 -4.00 9.25
C CYS A 85 11.63 -3.92 9.05
N HIS A 86 12.27 -2.93 9.67
CA HIS A 86 13.72 -2.75 9.62
C HIS A 86 14.49 -3.35 10.81
N ARG A 87 13.81 -3.71 11.91
CA ARG A 87 14.46 -4.06 13.20
C ARG A 87 14.14 -5.45 13.73
N VAL A 88 13.20 -6.20 13.13
CA VAL A 88 12.93 -7.60 13.51
C VAL A 88 13.54 -8.53 12.45
N PRO A 89 14.78 -9.01 12.64
CA PRO A 89 15.51 -9.76 11.61
C PRO A 89 14.91 -11.13 11.26
N ASP A 90 14.12 -11.73 12.16
CA ASP A 90 13.75 -13.16 12.07
C ASP A 90 12.36 -13.46 11.49
N SER A 91 11.51 -12.46 11.24
CA SER A 91 10.25 -12.70 10.54
C SER A 91 10.51 -12.90 9.05
N GLY A 92 10.05 -14.01 8.48
CA GLY A 92 10.05 -14.21 7.03
C GLY A 92 9.14 -13.19 6.32
N PRO A 93 9.21 -13.10 4.98
CA PRO A 93 8.26 -12.30 4.23
C PRO A 93 6.81 -12.80 4.45
N VAL A 94 5.85 -11.87 4.47
CA VAL A 94 4.43 -12.18 4.63
C VAL A 94 3.83 -12.44 3.24
N SER A 95 3.41 -13.67 2.98
CA SER A 95 2.79 -14.07 1.69
C SER A 95 1.27 -13.90 1.65
N GLU A 96 0.62 -13.80 2.81
CA GLU A 96 -0.81 -13.53 2.96
C GLU A 96 -1.10 -12.96 4.34
N ALA A 97 -2.04 -12.01 4.42
CA ALA A 97 -2.49 -11.45 5.69
C ALA A 97 -3.81 -10.68 5.56
N THR A 98 -4.47 -10.51 6.71
CA THR A 98 -5.49 -9.48 6.95
C THR A 98 -4.89 -8.44 7.89
N VAL A 99 -4.92 -7.17 7.49
CA VAL A 99 -4.32 -6.03 8.20
C VAL A 99 -5.40 -4.98 8.44
N ILE A 100 -5.41 -4.38 9.63
CA ILE A 100 -6.30 -3.26 9.95
C ILE A 100 -5.48 -1.98 9.98
N PHE A 101 -5.81 -1.05 9.10
CA PHE A 101 -5.23 0.29 9.04
C PHE A 101 -6.10 1.25 9.84
N GLU A 102 -5.49 1.88 10.84
CA GLU A 102 -6.08 2.96 11.63
C GLU A 102 -4.97 3.94 12.02
N ASP A 103 -5.31 5.21 12.22
CA ASP A 103 -4.34 6.30 12.45
C ASP A 103 -3.39 6.05 13.63
N LYS A 104 -3.87 5.30 14.62
CA LYS A 104 -3.11 4.94 15.82
C LYS A 104 -2.02 3.91 15.55
N THR A 105 -2.29 2.95 14.66
CA THR A 105 -1.40 1.81 14.39
C THR A 105 -0.63 1.94 13.09
N LEU A 106 -0.91 2.97 12.26
CA LEU A 106 -0.04 3.36 11.15
C LEU A 106 1.42 3.51 11.63
N PRO A 107 2.34 2.63 11.17
CA PRO A 107 3.70 2.59 11.69
C PRO A 107 4.47 3.88 11.36
N LEU A 108 5.50 4.17 12.16
CA LEU A 108 6.34 5.38 12.06
C LEU A 108 6.82 5.73 10.64
N TYR A 109 6.98 4.75 9.74
CA TYR A 109 7.39 5.02 8.36
C TYR A 109 6.28 5.62 7.50
N GLY A 110 5.02 5.24 7.71
CA GLY A 110 3.85 5.96 7.18
C GLY A 110 3.66 7.34 7.81
N ARG A 111 4.44 7.68 8.85
CA ARG A 111 4.53 9.04 9.43
C ARG A 111 5.81 9.80 9.03
N GLN A 112 6.76 9.14 8.35
CA GLN A 112 8.04 9.71 7.92
C GLN A 112 8.08 9.98 6.41
N GLY A 113 7.12 9.46 5.64
CA GLY A 113 6.87 9.83 4.25
C GLY A 113 5.37 9.77 3.95
N ILE A 114 4.89 10.78 3.22
CA ILE A 114 3.49 11.12 2.90
C ILE A 114 2.59 11.26 4.12
N HIS A 115 1.89 12.38 4.15
CA HIS A 115 1.65 13.15 5.37
C HIS A 115 0.22 13.08 5.89
N THR A 116 -0.65 12.23 5.32
CA THR A 116 -2.09 12.34 5.56
C THR A 116 -2.66 11.12 6.24
N THR A 117 -3.22 11.30 7.44
CA THR A 117 -3.93 10.22 8.15
C THR A 117 -5.33 10.00 7.55
N ILE A 118 -5.99 8.89 7.89
CA ILE A 118 -7.38 8.63 7.48
C ILE A 118 -8.27 9.78 7.97
N ALA A 119 -8.13 10.20 9.24
CA ALA A 119 -8.91 11.31 9.79
C ALA A 119 -8.66 12.63 9.05
N GLU A 120 -7.42 12.91 8.63
CA GLU A 120 -7.10 14.12 7.86
C GLU A 120 -7.73 14.10 6.47
N LEU A 121 -7.75 12.95 5.78
CA LEU A 121 -8.45 12.78 4.51
C LEU A 121 -9.95 13.01 4.66
N GLU A 122 -10.57 12.41 5.69
CA GLU A 122 -11.99 12.60 5.98
C GLU A 122 -12.33 14.07 6.28
N ALA A 123 -11.49 14.74 7.08
CA ALA A 123 -11.63 16.17 7.38
C ALA A 123 -11.44 17.07 6.15
N ALA A 124 -10.70 16.60 5.13
CA ALA A 124 -10.50 17.30 3.86
C ALA A 124 -11.60 17.03 2.81
N GLY A 125 -12.63 16.23 3.14
CA GLY A 125 -13.73 15.90 2.24
C GLY A 125 -13.88 14.41 1.92
N GLY A 126 -13.05 13.55 2.51
CA GLY A 126 -13.02 12.12 2.21
C GLY A 126 -12.58 11.87 0.76
N GLY A 127 -13.07 10.77 0.16
CA GLY A 127 -12.85 10.51 -1.26
C GLY A 127 -12.67 9.04 -1.64
N CYS A 128 -12.56 8.83 -2.95
CA CYS A 128 -12.35 7.50 -3.52
C CYS A 128 -10.87 7.16 -3.53
N MET A 129 -10.53 6.00 -2.97
CA MET A 129 -9.18 5.46 -2.93
C MET A 129 -9.12 4.09 -3.60
N VAL A 130 -8.02 3.78 -4.28
CA VAL A 130 -7.69 2.44 -4.79
C VAL A 130 -6.51 1.88 -3.99
N VAL A 131 -6.63 0.62 -3.55
CA VAL A 131 -5.59 -0.06 -2.77
C VAL A 131 -4.65 -0.84 -3.69
N LEU A 132 -3.34 -0.65 -3.52
CA LEU A 132 -2.30 -1.30 -4.31
C LEU A 132 -1.32 -2.04 -3.39
N LEU A 133 -0.94 -3.26 -3.78
CA LEU A 133 0.22 -3.97 -3.24
C LEU A 133 1.42 -3.70 -4.14
N ASN A 134 2.44 -3.09 -3.57
CA ASN A 134 3.63 -2.63 -4.27
C ASN A 134 4.88 -3.43 -3.88
N LYS A 135 5.77 -3.63 -4.84
CA LYS A 135 7.07 -4.26 -4.62
C LYS A 135 8.09 -3.23 -4.15
N TYR A 136 8.93 -3.62 -3.20
CA TYR A 136 10.12 -2.85 -2.86
C TYR A 136 11.33 -3.37 -3.61
N THR A 137 11.71 -2.69 -4.70
CA THR A 137 12.85 -3.10 -5.55
C THR A 137 13.85 -1.98 -5.85
N GLY A 138 13.69 -0.77 -5.29
CA GLY A 138 14.55 0.38 -5.61
C GLY A 138 15.17 1.09 -4.40
N TYR A 139 16.18 1.92 -4.67
CA TYR A 139 17.01 2.62 -3.66
C TYR A 139 16.54 4.05 -3.31
N SER A 140 15.57 4.62 -4.03
CA SER A 140 15.15 6.04 -3.91
C SER A 140 13.75 6.21 -4.47
N PRO A 141 12.80 6.97 -3.87
CA PRO A 141 11.45 7.24 -4.44
C PRO A 141 11.50 7.82 -5.87
N ALA A 142 10.64 7.44 -6.83
CA ALA A 142 9.41 6.64 -6.75
C ALA A 142 9.42 5.34 -7.63
N PRO A 143 10.32 4.37 -7.44
CA PRO A 143 10.32 3.06 -8.07
C PRO A 143 9.38 2.15 -7.30
N TYR A 144 8.10 2.48 -7.41
CA TYR A 144 7.00 1.82 -6.74
C TYR A 144 6.26 0.98 -7.77
N TYR A 145 6.39 -0.33 -7.66
CA TYR A 145 5.89 -1.26 -8.66
C TYR A 145 4.60 -1.88 -8.19
N ASN A 146 3.50 -1.59 -8.87
CA ASN A 146 2.24 -2.29 -8.64
C ASN A 146 2.42 -3.80 -8.95
N ILE A 147 2.39 -4.62 -7.91
CA ILE A 147 2.32 -6.09 -8.02
C ILE A 147 0.86 -6.50 -8.20
N CYS A 148 -0.04 -5.81 -7.48
CA CYS A 148 -1.47 -6.05 -7.50
C CYS A 148 -2.26 -4.76 -7.29
N GLU A 149 -3.15 -4.46 -8.24
CA GLU A 149 -4.21 -3.48 -8.07
C GLU A 149 -5.43 -4.16 -7.44
N GLY A 150 -5.95 -3.57 -6.37
CA GLY A 150 -7.15 -4.04 -5.67
C GLY A 150 -8.41 -3.28 -6.07
N ASN A 151 -9.41 -3.32 -5.19
CA ASN A 151 -10.66 -2.61 -5.36
C ASN A 151 -10.55 -1.12 -4.97
N GLU A 152 -11.61 -0.39 -5.31
CA GLU A 152 -11.84 0.96 -4.84
C GLU A 152 -12.61 0.94 -3.52
N ILE A 153 -12.32 1.91 -2.66
CA ILE A 153 -13.00 2.17 -1.39
C ILE A 153 -13.37 3.65 -1.30
N MET A 154 -14.37 3.98 -0.48
CA MET A 154 -14.81 5.36 -0.26
C MET A 154 -14.60 5.75 1.20
N LEU A 155 -13.75 6.73 1.44
CA LEU A 155 -13.62 7.38 2.74
C LEU A 155 -14.75 8.41 2.91
N PRO A 156 -15.41 8.45 4.09
CA PRO A 156 -16.51 9.37 4.33
C PRO A 156 -16.02 10.82 4.42
N ASP A 157 -16.86 11.76 3.99
CA ASP A 157 -16.65 13.19 4.20
C ASP A 157 -17.04 13.57 5.64
N LYS A 158 -16.09 14.14 6.39
CA LYS A 158 -16.26 14.65 7.75
C LYS A 158 -15.79 16.11 7.89
N SER A 159 -15.80 16.88 6.80
CA SER A 159 -15.32 18.28 6.76
C SER A 159 -16.25 19.31 7.45
N GLY A 160 -17.29 18.84 8.15
CA GLY A 160 -18.35 19.66 8.76
C GLY A 160 -18.03 20.32 10.09
#